data_AF-A0A819EGE9-F1
#
_entry.id   AF-A0A819EGE9-F1
#
_cell.length_a   1.000
_cell.length_b   1.000
_cell.length_c   1.000
_cell.angle_alpha   90.00
_cell.angle_beta   90.00
_cell.angle_gamma   90.00
#
_symmetry.space_group_name_H-M   'P 1'
#
loop_
_entity.id
_entity.type
_entity.pdbx_description
1 polymer ?
#
loop_
_entity_poly.entity_id
_entity_poly.type
_entity_poly.pdbx_seq_one_letter_code
_entity_poly.pdbx_strand_id
1 'polypeptide(L)'
;MDHFCCSNCQEHINGQSYVIHESQPFCLNCSERKADYCDTCGEHIKIDQPQKSHESQHWHATDACFYCYTCRIPLNNRGFFTYYGELFCSNKCALQRNKH
;
A
#
# COMPACT_ATOMS: atom_id res chain seq x y z
N MET A 1 34.34 11.05 11.74
CA MET A 1 33.17 11.75 11.21
C MET A 1 32.25 10.68 10.67
N ASP A 2 31.20 10.35 11.44
CA ASP A 2 30.26 9.31 11.04
C ASP A 2 29.46 9.79 9.84
N HIS A 3 29.70 9.19 8.69
CA HIS A 3 28.97 9.51 7.47
C HIS A 3 27.58 8.88 7.59
N PHE A 4 26.56 9.72 7.78
CA PHE A 4 25.17 9.29 7.85
C PHE A 4 24.66 9.03 6.42
N CYS A 5 24.76 7.77 5.98
CA CYS A 5 24.39 7.35 4.63
C CYS A 5 23.15 6.44 4.63
N CYS A 6 22.42 6.42 3.53
CA CYS A 6 21.29 5.51 3.36
C CYS A 6 21.75 4.06 3.25
N SER A 7 21.18 3.16 4.05
CA SER A 7 21.50 1.73 4.03
C SER A 7 21.08 0.99 2.74
N ASN A 8 20.36 1.64 1.82
CA ASN A 8 19.97 1.06 0.54
C ASN A 8 20.82 1.56 -0.64
N CYS A 9 20.87 2.89 -0.88
CA CYS A 9 21.62 3.47 -2.01
C CYS A 9 23.02 3.95 -1.64
N GLN A 10 23.40 3.93 -0.35
CA GLN A 10 24.67 4.45 0.18
C GLN A 10 24.91 5.96 -0.05
N GLU A 11 23.91 6.70 -0.54
CA GLU A 11 24.00 8.16 -0.68
C GLU A 11 24.03 8.86 0.68
N HIS A 12 24.75 9.98 0.73
CA HIS A 12 24.87 10.82 1.91
C HIS A 12 23.55 11.52 2.23
N ILE A 13 23.05 11.35 3.45
CA ILE A 13 21.87 12.04 3.97
C ILE A 13 22.34 13.37 4.60
N ASN A 14 22.85 14.27 3.77
CA ASN A 14 23.40 15.55 4.22
C ASN A 14 22.28 16.58 4.40
N GLY A 15 21.81 16.76 5.63
CA GLY A 15 20.79 17.78 5.96
C GLY A 15 19.39 17.50 5.40
N GLN A 16 19.17 16.31 4.82
CA GLN A 16 17.87 15.85 4.35
C GLN A 16 17.18 15.03 5.44
N SER A 17 15.84 15.09 5.50
CA SER A 17 15.06 14.19 6.34
C SER A 17 15.29 12.74 5.92
N TYR A 18 15.19 11.81 6.87
CA TYR A 18 15.36 10.37 6.64
C TYR A 18 14.40 9.59 7.53
N VAL A 19 14.22 8.31 7.21
CA VAL A 19 13.45 7.38 8.04
C VAL A 19 14.36 6.32 8.62
N ILE A 20 14.10 5.89 9.86
CA ILE A 20 14.76 4.73 10.47
C ILE A 20 13.80 3.56 10.34
N HIS A 21 14.22 2.52 9.64
CA HIS A 21 13.50 1.26 9.54
C HIS A 21 14.42 0.13 10.04
N GLU A 22 13.96 -0.67 10.99
CA GLU A 22 14.77 -1.76 11.59
C GLU A 22 16.16 -1.32 12.09
N SER A 23 16.22 -0.14 12.73
CA SER A 23 17.48 0.47 13.21
C SER A 23 18.49 0.87 12.12
N GLN A 24 18.06 0.95 10.86
CA GLN A 24 18.89 1.37 9.72
C GLN A 24 18.34 2.67 9.10
N PRO A 25 19.20 3.66 8.78
CA PRO A 25 18.78 4.90 8.14
C PRO A 25 18.52 4.74 6.65
N PHE A 26 17.37 5.20 6.17
CA PHE A 26 17.03 5.23 4.75
C PHE A 26 16.71 6.67 4.31
N CYS A 27 17.25 7.08 3.14
CA CYS A 27 16.84 8.34 2.53
C CYS A 27 15.36 8.24 2.09
N LEU A 28 14.67 9.39 2.00
CA LEU A 28 13.26 9.42 1.62
C LEU A 28 13.02 8.72 0.27
N ASN A 29 13.89 8.94 -0.73
CA ASN A 29 13.79 8.29 -2.03
C ASN A 29 13.79 6.75 -1.94
N CYS A 30 14.65 6.17 -1.09
CA CYS A 30 14.69 4.71 -0.92
C CYS A 30 13.52 4.20 -0.08
N SER A 31 13.05 5.01 0.88
CA SER A 31 11.82 4.70 1.63
C SER A 31 10.61 4.66 0.70
N GLU A 32 10.47 5.64 -0.20
CA GLU A 32 9.38 5.70 -1.18
C GLU A 32 9.45 4.54 -2.18
N ARG A 33 10.64 4.14 -2.63
CA ARG A 33 10.82 2.96 -3.50
C ARG A 33 10.46 1.64 -2.84
N LYS A 34 10.52 1.57 -1.51
CA LYS A 34 10.10 0.40 -0.72
C LYS A 34 8.65 0.48 -0.26
N ALA A 35 7.97 1.61 -0.48
CA ALA A 35 6.58 1.74 -0.11
C ALA A 35 5.71 0.95 -1.09
N ASP A 36 4.82 0.13 -0.54
CA ASP A 36 3.80 -0.54 -1.32
C ASP A 36 2.85 0.49 -1.93
N TYR A 37 2.36 0.23 -3.14
CA TYR A 37 1.40 1.10 -3.81
C TYR A 37 0.00 0.56 -3.58
N CYS A 38 -0.96 1.46 -3.38
CA CYS A 38 -2.34 1.04 -3.27
C CYS A 38 -2.90 0.64 -4.64
N ASP A 39 -3.32 -0.61 -4.78
CA ASP A 39 -3.95 -1.17 -5.98
C ASP A 39 -5.27 -0.47 -6.38
N THR A 40 -5.88 0.32 -5.49
CA THR A 40 -7.12 1.06 -5.79
C THR A 40 -6.87 2.50 -6.24
N CYS A 41 -5.96 3.24 -5.60
CA CYS A 41 -5.74 4.67 -5.90
C CYS A 41 -4.42 4.95 -6.63
N GLY A 42 -3.48 4.00 -6.66
CA GLY A 42 -2.15 4.13 -7.27
C GLY A 42 -1.14 4.91 -6.43
N GLU A 43 -1.54 5.48 -5.29
CA GLU A 43 -0.67 6.25 -4.40
C GLU A 43 0.13 5.34 -3.45
N HIS A 44 1.28 5.84 -3.01
CA HIS A 44 2.10 5.16 -2.01
C HIS A 44 1.34 4.99 -0.69
N ILE A 45 1.44 3.79 -0.11
CA ILE A 45 1.03 3.49 1.25
C ILE A 45 2.22 3.77 2.15
N LYS A 46 2.14 4.84 2.95
CA LYS A 46 3.22 5.17 3.88
C LYS A 46 3.30 4.12 4.99
N ILE A 47 4.49 3.89 5.52
CA ILE A 47 4.74 2.90 6.59
C ILE A 47 3.90 3.17 7.84
N ASP A 48 3.58 4.43 8.12
CA ASP A 48 2.76 4.86 9.25
C ASP A 48 1.24 4.82 8.97
N GLN A 49 0.81 4.52 7.75
CA GLN A 49 -0.60 4.43 7.39
C GLN A 49 -1.17 3.02 7.59
N PRO A 50 -2.42 2.91 8.07
CA PRO A 50 -3.13 1.64 8.08
C PRO A 50 -3.21 1.03 6.68
N GLN A 51 -2.81 -0.23 6.55
CA GLN A 51 -2.78 -0.93 5.27
C GLN A 51 -3.43 -2.31 5.36
N LYS A 52 -3.97 -2.78 4.24
CA LYS A 52 -4.44 -4.15 4.03
C LYS A 52 -3.60 -4.76 2.91
N SER A 53 -3.15 -5.99 3.13
CA SER A 53 -2.47 -6.78 2.10
C SER A 53 -3.17 -8.13 1.94
N HIS A 54 -3.25 -8.59 0.70
CA HIS A 54 -3.73 -9.92 0.37
C HIS A 54 -3.00 -10.41 -0.89
N GLU A 55 -2.34 -11.57 -0.78
CA GLU A 55 -1.46 -12.09 -1.84
C GLU A 55 -0.37 -11.07 -2.22
N SER A 56 -0.36 -10.59 -3.47
CA SER A 56 0.58 -9.58 -3.98
C SER A 56 -0.03 -8.18 -4.10
N GLN A 57 -1.21 -7.96 -3.50
CA GLN A 57 -1.94 -6.70 -3.59
C GLN A 57 -1.99 -5.98 -2.25
N HIS A 58 -1.95 -4.65 -2.32
CA HIS A 58 -1.84 -3.75 -1.19
C HIS A 58 -2.86 -2.62 -1.32
N TRP A 59 -3.49 -2.23 -0.22
CA TRP A 59 -4.45 -1.13 -0.18
C TRP A 59 -4.30 -0.30 1.08
N HIS A 60 -4.58 1.00 1.01
CA HIS A 60 -4.86 1.76 2.22
C HIS A 60 -6.07 1.14 2.93
N ALA A 61 -5.97 0.91 4.25
CA ALA A 61 -7.07 0.41 5.07
C ALA A 61 -8.08 1.51 5.38
N THR A 62 -8.60 2.13 4.32
CA THR A 62 -9.57 3.22 4.35
C THR A 62 -10.78 2.85 3.51
N ASP A 63 -11.93 3.43 3.82
CA ASP A 63 -13.17 3.20 3.06
C ASP A 63 -13.07 3.68 1.61
N ALA A 64 -12.12 4.59 1.32
CA ALA A 64 -11.86 5.14 0.00
C ALA A 64 -10.96 4.25 -0.88
N CYS A 65 -10.27 3.26 -0.32
CA CYS A 65 -9.35 2.40 -1.06
C CYS A 65 -9.68 0.90 -0.92
N PHE A 66 -10.31 0.51 0.18
CA PHE A 66 -10.61 -0.89 0.48
C PHE A 66 -12.12 -1.13 0.47
N TYR A 67 -12.70 -1.16 -0.73
CA TYR A 67 -14.13 -1.30 -0.97
C TYR A 67 -14.45 -2.32 -2.07
N CYS A 68 -15.66 -2.85 -2.08
CA CYS A 68 -16.14 -3.74 -3.14
C CYS A 68 -16.24 -3.00 -4.47
N TYR A 69 -15.56 -3.46 -5.52
CA TYR A 69 -15.55 -2.81 -6.83
C TYR A 69 -16.96 -2.55 -7.39
N THR A 70 -17.86 -3.52 -7.24
CA THR A 70 -19.23 -3.45 -7.77
C THR A 70 -20.15 -2.54 -6.95
N CYS A 71 -20.28 -2.78 -5.64
CA CYS A 71 -21.28 -2.08 -4.81
C CYS A 71 -20.71 -0.94 -3.97
N ARG A 72 -19.39 -0.70 -4.04
CA ARG A 72 -18.66 0.36 -3.35
C ARG A 72 -18.75 0.35 -1.83
N ILE A 73 -19.19 -0.76 -1.23
CA ILE A 73 -19.25 -0.89 0.22
C ILE A 73 -17.83 -1.11 0.79
N PRO A 74 -17.45 -0.44 1.89
CA PRO A 74 -16.17 -0.67 2.54
C PRO A 74 -16.03 -2.10 3.06
N LEU A 75 -14.82 -2.65 2.98
CA LEU A 75 -14.50 -4.04 3.32
C LEU A 75 -13.63 -4.18 4.57
N ASN A 76 -13.30 -3.07 5.24
CA ASN A 76 -12.35 -3.05 6.37
C ASN A 76 -12.67 -4.06 7.50
N ASN A 77 -13.95 -4.35 7.70
CA ASN A 77 -14.47 -5.26 8.72
C ASN A 77 -15.37 -6.38 8.14
N ARG A 78 -15.19 -6.73 6.87
CA ARG A 78 -16.03 -7.72 6.18
C ARG A 78 -15.16 -8.78 5.52
N GLY A 79 -15.74 -9.97 5.34
CA GLY A 79 -15.15 -10.96 4.45
C GLY A 79 -15.03 -10.38 3.04
N PHE A 80 -13.88 -10.61 2.41
CA PHE A 80 -13.59 -10.21 1.05
C PHE A 80 -12.84 -11.32 0.33
N PHE A 81 -12.79 -11.19 -0.99
CA PHE A 81 -11.85 -11.92 -1.84
C PHE A 81 -11.45 -11.03 -3.01
N THR A 82 -10.33 -11.37 -3.61
CA THR A 82 -9.81 -10.73 -4.82
C THR A 82 -10.19 -11.56 -6.04
N TYR A 83 -10.55 -10.91 -7.14
CA TYR A 83 -10.77 -11.57 -8.42
C TYR A 83 -10.38 -10.62 -9.56
N TYR A 84 -9.47 -11.04 -10.44
CA TYR A 84 -8.88 -10.18 -11.47
C TYR A 84 -8.37 -8.83 -10.93
N GLY A 85 -7.66 -8.87 -9.80
CA GLY A 85 -7.06 -7.68 -9.19
C GLY A 85 -8.03 -6.75 -8.45
N GLU A 86 -9.33 -7.09 -8.37
CA GLU A 86 -10.34 -6.26 -7.73
C GLU A 86 -10.95 -6.91 -6.49
N LEU A 87 -11.37 -6.08 -5.54
CA LEU A 87 -11.96 -6.49 -4.28
C LEU A 87 -13.48 -6.72 -4.41
N PHE A 88 -13.98 -7.84 -3.87
CA PHE A 88 -15.40 -8.15 -3.84
C PHE A 88 -15.88 -8.59 -2.46
N CYS A 89 -17.08 -8.13 -2.07
CA CYS A 89 -17.73 -8.54 -0.83
C CYS A 89 -18.44 -9.91 -0.93
N SER A 90 -18.74 -10.37 -2.14
CA SER A 90 -19.51 -11.60 -2.38
C SER A 90 -19.43 -12.03 -3.85
N ASN A 91 -19.65 -13.32 -4.12
CA ASN A 91 -19.73 -13.87 -5.48
C ASN A 91 -20.78 -13.14 -6.34
N LYS A 92 -21.89 -12.70 -5.74
CA LYS A 92 -22.91 -11.91 -6.44
C LYS A 92 -22.35 -10.61 -7.00
N CYS A 93 -21.44 -9.94 -6.29
CA CYS A 93 -20.81 -8.71 -6.78
C CYS A 93 -19.78 -9.01 -7.86
N ALA A 94 -18.95 -10.06 -7.70
CA ALA A 94 -17.97 -10.46 -8.70
C ALA A 94 -18.63 -10.82 -10.05
N LEU A 95 -19.74 -11.54 -10.03
CA LEU A 95 -20.46 -11.93 -11.25
C LEU A 95 -21.15 -10.75 -11.97
N GLN A 96 -21.45 -9.65 -11.26
CA GLN A 96 -22.05 -8.46 -11.86
C GLN A 96 -21.07 -7.64 -12.70
N ARG A 97 -19.76 -7.75 -12.45
CA ARG A 97 -18.72 -7.09 -13.25
C ARG A 97 -18.78 -7.49 -14.73
N ASN A 98 -19.13 -8.74 -15.03
CA ASN A 98 -19.15 -9.29 -16.39
C ASN A 98 -20.34 -8.84 -17.25
N LYS A 99 -21.14 -7.86 -16.78
CA LYS A 99 -22.33 -7.38 -17.49
C LYS A 99 -22.12 -6.07 -18.26
N HIS A 100 -20.88 -5.58 -18.35
CA HIS A 100 -20.50 -4.39 -19.11
C HIS A 100 -19.54 -4.75 -20.24
#